data_AF-A0A494WZW1-F1
#
_entry.id   AF-A0A494WZW1-F1
#
_cell.length_a   1.000
_cell.length_b   1.000
_cell.length_c   1.000
_cell.angle_alpha   90.00
_cell.angle_beta   90.00
_cell.angle_gamma   90.00
#
_symmetry.space_group_name_H-M   'P 1'
#
loop_
_entity.id
_entity.type
_entity.pdbx_description
1 polymer ?
#
loop_
_entity_poly.entity_id
_entity_poly.type
_entity_poly.pdbx_seq_one_letter_code
_entity_poly.pdbx_strand_id
1 'polypeptide(L)'
;MKEMLVKLVKEVNEMPTVIRDIMAARTDLEKKLSQGGDEEALRAVRDNLAHTDRELEWLRSRQTAAVATINLLSALIGAGRADDAQAMLAALGENKQERAQKSESKPEKENKEKTKDQEELKIGTFTIKEAKPGKNESTIWAIAVTADNAEYKICAKNGTGKALMEAAGKQAKVKYRPLSGDRLFAVSVEIVG
;
A
#
# COMPACT_ATOMS: atom_id res chain seq x y z
N MET A 1 18.53 -19.55 -6.35
CA MET A 1 17.54 -20.42 -7.02
C MET A 1 16.77 -21.31 -6.05
N LYS A 2 17.44 -22.23 -5.31
CA LYS A 2 16.77 -23.22 -4.44
C LYS A 2 15.82 -22.60 -3.40
N GLU A 3 16.23 -21.53 -2.71
CA GLU A 3 15.39 -20.91 -1.66
C GLU A 3 14.08 -20.31 -2.19
N MET A 4 14.09 -19.69 -3.37
CA MET A 4 12.90 -19.06 -3.95
C MET A 4 11.90 -20.11 -4.46
N LEU A 5 12.41 -21.20 -5.03
CA LEU A 5 11.59 -22.33 -5.42
C LEU A 5 10.95 -22.99 -4.18
N VAL A 6 11.72 -23.18 -3.10
CA VAL A 6 11.20 -23.72 -1.83
C VAL A 6 10.12 -22.82 -1.25
N LYS A 7 10.31 -21.49 -1.26
CA LYS A 7 9.28 -20.53 -0.82
C LYS A 7 8.01 -20.62 -1.65
N LEU A 8 8.14 -20.69 -2.98
CA LEU A 8 6.99 -20.78 -3.89
C LEU A 8 6.21 -22.09 -3.70
N VAL A 9 6.90 -23.22 -3.57
CA VAL A 9 6.28 -24.52 -3.31
C VAL A 9 5.61 -24.54 -1.94
N LYS A 10 6.25 -23.99 -0.90
CA LYS A 10 5.65 -23.86 0.43
C LYS A 10 4.38 -23.01 0.38
N GLU A 11 4.44 -21.85 -0.27
CA GLU A 11 3.30 -20.95 -0.46
C GLU A 11 2.11 -21.66 -1.14
N VAL A 12 2.36 -22.42 -2.21
CA VAL A 12 1.32 -23.21 -2.90
C VAL A 12 0.72 -24.31 -2.03
N ASN A 13 1.52 -24.92 -1.15
CA ASN A 13 1.04 -25.98 -0.25
C ASN A 13 0.22 -25.44 0.93
N GLU A 14 0.52 -24.23 1.40
CA GLU A 14 -0.19 -23.59 2.53
C GLU A 14 -1.47 -22.86 2.10
N MET A 15 -1.56 -22.40 0.85
CA MET A 15 -2.74 -21.70 0.33
C MET A 15 -4.06 -22.48 0.46
N PRO A 16 -4.13 -23.79 0.14
CA PRO A 16 -5.36 -24.57 0.31
C PRO A 16 -5.92 -24.56 1.73
N THR A 17 -5.05 -24.59 2.75
CA THR A 17 -5.50 -24.53 4.16
C THR A 17 -6.04 -23.15 4.49
N VAL A 18 -5.34 -22.08 4.09
CA VAL A 18 -5.79 -20.70 4.33
C VAL A 18 -7.12 -20.41 3.61
N ILE A 19 -7.25 -20.84 2.35
CA ILE A 19 -8.50 -20.69 1.59
C ILE A 19 -9.65 -21.42 2.28
N ARG A 20 -9.41 -22.63 2.81
CA ARG A 20 -10.43 -23.38 3.54
C ARG A 20 -10.89 -22.65 4.81
N ASP A 21 -9.95 -22.09 5.57
CA ASP A 21 -10.25 -21.38 6.82
C ASP A 21 -11.05 -20.10 6.54
N ILE A 22 -10.69 -19.36 5.50
CA ILE A 22 -11.43 -18.17 5.05
C ILE A 22 -12.82 -18.53 4.51
N MET A 23 -12.96 -19.65 3.79
CA MET A 23 -14.27 -20.16 3.36
C MET A 23 -15.16 -20.54 4.56
N ALA A 24 -14.59 -21.13 5.61
CA ALA A 24 -15.32 -21.42 6.84
C ALA A 24 -15.78 -20.13 7.52
N ALA A 25 -14.90 -19.14 7.68
CA ALA A 25 -15.24 -17.83 8.23
C ALA A 25 -16.33 -17.11 7.42
N ARG A 26 -16.28 -17.19 6.08
CA ARG A 26 -17.31 -16.67 5.18
C ARG A 26 -18.67 -17.33 5.45
N THR A 27 -18.69 -18.66 5.58
CA THR A 27 -19.91 -19.42 5.86
C THR A 27 -20.52 -19.01 7.21
N ASP A 28 -19.68 -18.79 8.22
CA ASP A 28 -20.13 -18.30 9.53
C ASP A 28 -20.70 -16.88 9.47
N LEU A 29 -20.11 -15.99 8.66
CA LEU A 29 -20.63 -14.64 8.43
C LEU A 29 -21.99 -14.67 7.70
N GLU A 30 -22.15 -15.52 6.67
CA GLU A 30 -23.43 -15.73 5.99
C GLU A 30 -24.50 -16.28 6.93
N LYS A 31 -24.13 -17.17 7.84
CA LYS A 31 -25.03 -17.69 8.87
C LYS A 31 -25.46 -16.59 9.85
N LYS A 32 -24.55 -15.73 10.29
CA LYS A 32 -24.87 -14.56 11.13
C LYS A 32 -25.80 -13.58 10.40
N LEU A 33 -25.62 -13.41 9.10
CA LEU A 33 -26.43 -12.51 8.28
C LEU A 33 -27.86 -13.04 8.09
N SER A 34 -28.04 -14.36 7.99
CA SER A 34 -29.37 -15.00 7.88
C SER A 34 -30.12 -15.08 9.21
N GLN A 35 -29.42 -15.02 10.35
CA GLN A 35 -30.03 -15.00 11.69
C GLN A 35 -30.66 -13.64 12.06
N GLY A 36 -30.39 -12.58 11.28
CA GLY A 36 -30.85 -11.23 11.58
C GLY A 36 -30.13 -10.62 12.78
N GLY A 37 -30.51 -9.39 13.14
CA GLY A 37 -29.92 -8.65 14.25
C GLY A 37 -30.08 -7.15 14.09
N ASP A 38 -29.46 -6.40 14.99
CA ASP A 38 -29.40 -4.93 14.89
C ASP A 38 -28.76 -4.49 13.58
N GLU A 39 -29.25 -3.38 13.03
CA GLU A 39 -28.82 -2.85 11.73
C GLU A 39 -27.31 -2.56 11.70
N GLU A 40 -26.76 -2.08 12.81
CA GLU A 40 -25.32 -1.82 12.95
C GLU A 40 -24.49 -3.12 12.96
N ALA A 41 -24.99 -4.18 13.61
CA ALA A 41 -24.35 -5.49 13.60
C ALA A 41 -24.41 -6.14 12.21
N LEU A 42 -25.53 -6.03 11.51
CA LEU A 42 -25.68 -6.51 10.13
C LEU A 42 -24.77 -5.76 9.16
N ARG A 43 -24.59 -4.44 9.35
CA ARG A 43 -23.64 -3.65 8.56
C ARG A 43 -22.20 -4.14 8.76
N ALA A 44 -21.78 -4.34 10.00
CA ALA A 44 -20.45 -4.88 10.30
C ALA A 44 -20.23 -6.28 9.70
N VAL A 45 -21.24 -7.17 9.74
CA VAL A 45 -21.17 -8.50 9.12
C VAL A 45 -21.03 -8.41 7.60
N ARG A 46 -21.77 -7.49 6.94
CA ARG A 46 -21.64 -7.25 5.48
C ARG A 46 -20.26 -6.74 5.10
N ASP A 47 -19.71 -5.79 5.86
CA ASP A 47 -18.38 -5.23 5.61
C ASP A 47 -17.30 -6.31 5.76
N ASN A 48 -17.42 -7.16 6.80
CA ASN A 48 -16.53 -8.29 7.00
C ASN A 48 -16.65 -9.32 5.87
N LEU A 49 -17.87 -9.64 5.42
CA LEU A 49 -18.10 -10.58 4.32
C LEU A 49 -17.48 -10.07 3.02
N ALA A 50 -17.65 -8.78 2.70
CA ALA A 50 -17.03 -8.15 1.55
C ALA A 50 -15.49 -8.15 1.64
N HIS A 51 -14.93 -7.99 2.84
CA HIS A 51 -13.49 -8.11 3.05
C HIS A 51 -12.99 -9.55 2.83
N THR A 52 -13.67 -10.52 3.44
CA THR A 52 -13.37 -11.95 3.30
C THR A 52 -13.45 -12.42 1.85
N ASP A 53 -14.44 -11.97 1.08
CA ASP A 53 -14.56 -12.31 -0.35
C ASP A 53 -13.39 -11.76 -1.18
N ARG A 54 -12.96 -10.52 -0.91
CA ARG A 54 -11.78 -9.95 -1.59
C ARG A 54 -10.51 -10.69 -1.25
N GLU A 55 -10.32 -11.07 0.00
CA GLU A 55 -9.16 -11.83 0.46
C GLU A 55 -9.13 -13.22 -0.19
N LEU A 56 -10.28 -13.88 -0.27
CA LEU A 56 -10.45 -15.18 -0.90
C LEU A 56 -10.10 -15.11 -2.39
N GLU A 57 -10.63 -14.13 -3.12
CA GLU A 57 -10.34 -13.93 -4.54
C GLU A 57 -8.85 -13.63 -4.77
N TRP A 58 -8.26 -12.78 -3.93
CA TRP A 58 -6.83 -12.50 -3.99
C TRP A 58 -5.99 -13.77 -3.77
N LEU A 59 -6.31 -14.59 -2.77
CA LEU A 59 -5.61 -15.85 -2.50
C LEU A 59 -5.74 -16.85 -3.63
N ARG A 60 -6.94 -17.01 -4.22
CA ARG A 60 -7.15 -17.89 -5.38
C ARG A 60 -6.33 -17.44 -6.57
N SER A 61 -6.39 -16.16 -6.91
CA SER A 61 -5.59 -15.57 -7.99
C SER A 61 -4.09 -15.80 -7.77
N ARG A 62 -3.63 -15.58 -6.52
CA ARG A 62 -2.24 -15.81 -6.13
C ARG A 62 -1.84 -17.28 -6.26
N GLN A 63 -2.69 -18.21 -5.83
CA GLN A 63 -2.45 -19.64 -5.95
C GLN A 63 -2.35 -20.07 -7.42
N THR A 64 -3.29 -19.64 -8.25
CA THR A 64 -3.28 -19.92 -9.69
C THR A 64 -2.00 -19.41 -10.35
N ALA A 65 -1.58 -18.17 -10.04
CA ALA A 65 -0.35 -17.60 -10.55
C ALA A 65 0.90 -18.38 -10.09
N ALA A 66 0.94 -18.80 -8.83
CA ALA A 66 2.05 -19.57 -8.29
C ALA A 66 2.16 -20.96 -8.92
N VAL A 67 1.04 -21.67 -9.11
CA VAL A 67 1.00 -22.97 -9.79
C VAL A 67 1.43 -22.84 -11.26
N ALA A 68 0.92 -21.83 -11.98
CA ALA A 68 1.33 -21.56 -13.36
C ALA A 68 2.83 -21.29 -13.46
N THR A 69 3.39 -20.56 -12.50
CA THR A 69 4.83 -20.28 -12.41
C THR A 69 5.63 -21.57 -12.20
N ILE A 70 5.22 -22.44 -11.28
CA ILE A 70 5.89 -23.73 -11.04
C ILE A 70 5.87 -24.59 -12.30
N ASN A 71 4.74 -24.67 -12.99
CA ASN A 71 4.60 -25.44 -14.22
C ASN A 71 5.53 -24.91 -15.33
N LEU A 72 5.60 -23.59 -15.50
CA LEU A 72 6.51 -22.97 -16.46
C LEU A 72 7.99 -23.25 -16.14
N LEU A 73 8.38 -23.11 -14.87
CA LEU A 73 9.74 -23.45 -14.42
C LEU A 73 10.06 -24.92 -14.67
N SER A 74 9.10 -25.81 -14.41
CA SER A 74 9.26 -27.25 -14.65
C SER A 74 9.44 -27.55 -16.13
N ALA A 75 8.69 -26.88 -17.01
CA ALA A 75 8.83 -27.01 -18.46
C ALA A 75 10.18 -26.49 -18.96
N LEU A 76 10.66 -25.34 -18.47
CA LEU A 76 11.96 -24.78 -18.83
C LEU A 76 13.11 -25.70 -18.41
N ILE A 77 13.06 -26.23 -17.18
CA ILE A 77 14.06 -27.18 -16.68
C ILE A 77 14.02 -28.47 -17.50
N GLY A 78 12.84 -29.02 -17.78
CA GLY A 78 12.67 -30.23 -18.60
C GLY A 78 13.16 -30.06 -20.03
N ALA A 79 13.12 -28.85 -20.58
CA ALA A 79 13.66 -28.51 -21.90
C ALA A 79 15.17 -28.23 -21.91
N GLY A 80 15.88 -28.38 -20.78
CA GLY A 80 17.30 -28.07 -20.65
C GLY A 80 17.62 -26.56 -20.57
N ARG A 81 16.60 -25.70 -20.44
CA ARG A 81 16.73 -24.24 -20.35
C ARG A 81 16.81 -23.78 -18.90
N ALA A 82 17.78 -24.33 -18.16
CA ALA A 82 17.96 -24.03 -16.73
C ALA A 82 18.28 -22.55 -16.46
N ASP A 83 19.04 -21.91 -17.35
CA ASP A 83 19.40 -20.49 -17.23
C ASP A 83 18.18 -19.57 -17.35
N ASP A 84 17.24 -19.89 -18.24
CA ASP A 84 15.99 -19.14 -18.39
C ASP A 84 15.07 -19.32 -17.17
N ALA A 85 15.01 -20.53 -16.61
CA ALA A 85 14.31 -20.77 -15.35
C ALA A 85 14.92 -19.98 -14.19
N GLN A 86 16.25 -19.82 -14.17
CA GLN A 86 16.95 -19.00 -13.18
C GLN A 86 16.62 -17.52 -13.33
N ALA A 87 16.64 -16.99 -14.55
CA ALA A 87 16.31 -15.60 -14.85
C ALA A 87 14.86 -15.27 -14.45
N MET A 88 13.92 -16.17 -14.76
CA MET A 88 12.52 -16.02 -14.38
C MET A 88 12.33 -15.98 -12.85
N LEU A 89 13.00 -16.88 -12.11
CA LEU A 89 12.96 -16.89 -10.64
C LEU A 89 13.57 -15.61 -10.04
N ALA A 90 14.63 -15.07 -10.65
CA ALA A 90 15.23 -13.80 -10.21
C ALA A 90 14.25 -12.63 -10.40
N ALA A 91 13.61 -12.54 -11.57
CA ALA A 91 12.60 -11.52 -11.87
C ALA A 91 11.40 -11.57 -10.92
N LEU A 92 10.97 -12.76 -10.50
CA LEU A 92 9.92 -12.95 -9.48
C LEU A 92 10.33 -12.47 -8.08
N GLY A 93 11.62 -12.57 -7.75
CA GLY A 93 12.17 -12.05 -6.49
C GLY A 93 12.23 -10.54 -6.45
N GLU A 94 12.63 -9.91 -7.56
CA GLU A 94 12.73 -8.45 -7.69
C GLU A 94 11.34 -7.80 -7.74
N ASN A 95 10.34 -8.46 -8.35
CA ASN A 95 8.97 -7.92 -8.45
C ASN A 95 8.17 -7.91 -7.13
N LYS A 96 8.66 -8.57 -6.06
CA LYS A 96 7.98 -8.55 -4.75
C LYS A 96 8.11 -7.20 -4.01
N GLN A 97 8.95 -6.28 -4.50
CA GLN A 97 9.15 -4.97 -3.87
C GLN A 97 8.38 -3.80 -4.51
N GLU A 98 7.80 -3.94 -5.71
CA GLU A 98 7.21 -2.79 -6.44
C GLU A 98 5.76 -2.95 -6.94
N ARG A 99 5.11 -4.11 -6.79
CA ARG A 99 3.83 -4.38 -7.48
C ARG A 99 2.56 -4.48 -6.63
N ALA A 100 2.54 -3.97 -5.39
CA ALA A 100 1.33 -4.03 -4.55
C ALA A 100 0.30 -2.91 -4.79
N GLN A 101 0.55 -1.87 -5.61
CA GLN A 101 -0.40 -0.76 -5.75
C GLN A 101 -0.41 -0.16 -7.15
N LYS A 102 -0.97 -0.86 -8.15
CA LYS A 102 -1.43 -0.21 -9.37
C LYS A 102 -2.43 -1.07 -10.16
N SER A 103 -3.69 -1.01 -9.78
CA SER A 103 -4.80 -1.00 -10.74
C SER A 103 -6.09 -0.53 -10.08
N GLU A 104 -6.44 0.71 -10.46
CA GLU A 104 -7.79 1.22 -10.70
C GLU A 104 -8.73 1.43 -9.51
N SER A 105 -8.87 2.70 -9.12
CA SER A 105 -10.15 3.44 -9.24
C SER A 105 -9.92 4.94 -8.98
N LYS A 106 -10.25 5.78 -9.96
CA LYS A 106 -10.57 7.21 -9.78
C LYS A 106 -12.11 7.34 -9.68
N PRO A 107 -12.69 8.43 -9.19
CA PRO A 107 -13.31 8.43 -7.87
C PRO A 107 -14.77 8.88 -7.92
N GLU A 108 -15.60 8.40 -6.99
CA GLU A 108 -16.75 9.19 -6.57
C GLU A 108 -16.91 9.15 -5.05
N LYS A 109 -16.61 10.33 -4.49
CA LYS A 109 -17.07 11.00 -3.28
C LYS A 109 -17.58 10.21 -2.08
N GLU A 110 -17.11 10.77 -0.95
CA GLU A 110 -17.82 10.96 0.31
C GLU A 110 -17.73 9.87 1.39
N ASN A 111 -16.76 10.14 2.26
CA ASN A 111 -16.97 10.44 3.68
C ASN A 111 -16.92 9.28 4.68
N LYS A 112 -16.23 9.61 5.78
CA LYS A 112 -16.07 8.92 7.07
C LYS A 112 -15.10 7.73 7.16
N GLU A 113 -13.99 8.05 7.83
CA GLU A 113 -13.35 7.30 8.93
C GLU A 113 -13.39 5.77 8.88
N LYS A 114 -12.22 5.14 8.73
CA LYS A 114 -11.59 4.35 9.82
C LYS A 114 -10.20 3.82 9.44
N THR A 115 -9.28 4.20 10.32
CA THR A 115 -7.98 3.68 10.77
C THR A 115 -7.59 2.22 10.47
N LYS A 116 -6.32 2.02 10.08
CA LYS A 116 -5.27 1.06 10.57
C LYS A 116 -4.22 0.81 9.47
N ASP A 117 -2.91 0.93 9.59
CA ASP A 117 -1.94 1.30 10.65
C ASP A 117 -0.69 1.89 9.93
N GLN A 118 -0.30 3.15 10.15
CA GLN A 118 0.59 3.68 11.19
C GLN A 118 2.10 3.67 10.83
N GLU A 119 2.50 4.68 10.06
CA GLU A 119 3.52 5.61 10.57
C GLU A 119 2.77 6.93 10.77
N GLU A 120 2.70 7.43 12.01
CA GLU A 120 1.90 8.60 12.43
C GLU A 120 1.98 9.76 11.43
N LEU A 121 0.96 9.89 10.57
CA LEU A 121 0.83 11.04 9.68
C LEU A 121 0.28 12.20 10.49
N LYS A 122 1.17 13.09 10.91
CA LYS A 122 0.83 14.31 11.65
C LYS A 122 0.35 15.37 10.67
N ILE A 123 -0.61 16.17 11.12
CA ILE A 123 -1.08 17.33 10.39
C ILE A 123 -0.60 18.54 11.17
N GLY A 124 0.18 19.39 10.51
CA GLY A 124 0.68 20.62 11.09
C GLY A 124 0.42 21.78 10.15
N THR A 125 0.15 22.94 10.74
CA THR A 125 0.08 24.18 9.98
C THR A 125 1.46 24.83 10.04
N PHE A 126 2.05 25.05 8.88
CA PHE A 126 3.38 25.62 8.76
C PHE A 126 3.37 26.85 7.86
N THR A 127 4.22 27.81 8.19
CA THR A 127 4.56 28.91 7.29
C THR A 127 5.78 28.50 6.48
N ILE A 128 5.63 28.38 5.17
CA ILE A 128 6.73 27.95 4.30
C ILE A 128 7.57 29.18 3.94
N LYS A 129 8.81 29.28 4.45
CA LYS A 129 9.71 30.42 4.17
C LYS A 129 10.29 30.37 2.77
N GLU A 130 10.84 29.22 2.39
CA GLU A 130 11.48 29.02 1.10
C GLU A 130 11.27 27.59 0.62
N ALA A 131 11.10 27.39 -0.68
CA ALA A 131 11.08 26.08 -1.33
C ALA A 131 12.13 26.04 -2.45
N LYS A 132 12.98 25.00 -2.45
CA LYS A 132 14.06 24.78 -3.41
C LYS A 132 13.97 23.37 -4.00
N PRO A 133 14.26 23.20 -5.30
CA PRO A 133 14.37 21.87 -5.88
C PRO A 133 15.54 21.11 -5.22
N GLY A 134 15.31 19.83 -4.95
CA GLY A 134 16.30 18.92 -4.38
C GLY A 134 17.23 18.34 -5.45
N LYS A 135 18.05 17.37 -5.04
CA LYS A 135 19.02 16.68 -5.92
C LYS A 135 18.36 15.90 -7.07
N ASN A 136 17.08 15.55 -6.92
CA ASN A 136 16.27 14.91 -7.95
C ASN A 136 15.20 15.91 -8.43
N GLU A 137 14.97 15.99 -9.74
CA GLU A 137 14.01 16.93 -10.35
C GLU A 137 12.58 16.80 -9.81
N SER A 138 12.24 15.63 -9.25
CA SER A 138 10.93 15.32 -8.69
C SER A 138 10.80 15.57 -7.18
N THR A 139 11.86 16.03 -6.49
CA THR A 139 11.86 16.26 -5.04
C THR A 139 12.07 17.74 -4.74
N ILE A 140 11.19 18.33 -3.94
CA ILE A 140 11.28 19.73 -3.51
C ILE A 140 11.45 19.76 -1.99
N TRP A 141 12.40 20.56 -1.52
CA TRP A 141 12.67 20.79 -0.11
C TRP A 141 12.22 22.20 0.26
N ALA A 142 11.47 22.33 1.34
CA ALA A 142 11.09 23.63 1.88
C ALA A 142 11.45 23.77 3.34
N ILE A 143 11.76 25.00 3.74
CA ILE A 143 11.96 25.38 5.13
C ILE A 143 10.62 25.90 5.65
N ALA A 144 10.12 25.25 6.69
CA ALA A 144 8.81 25.48 7.25
C ALA A 144 8.94 25.86 8.72
N VAL A 145 8.18 26.86 9.16
CA VAL A 145 8.21 27.34 10.55
C VAL A 145 6.83 27.20 11.18
N THR A 146 6.79 26.65 12.39
CA THR A 146 5.54 26.56 13.18
C THR A 146 5.23 27.88 13.89
N ALA A 147 4.04 28.00 14.47
CA ALA A 147 3.67 29.17 15.29
C ALA A 147 4.63 29.41 16.47
N ASP A 148 5.28 28.34 16.96
CA ASP A 148 6.25 28.38 18.06
C ASP A 148 7.69 28.71 17.59
N ASN A 149 7.86 29.20 16.36
CA ASN A 149 9.17 29.49 15.73
C ASN A 149 10.11 28.28 15.57
N ALA A 150 9.61 27.04 15.65
CA ALA A 150 10.42 25.86 15.37
C ALA A 150 10.56 25.64 13.85
N GLU A 151 11.80 25.48 13.38
CA GLU A 151 12.11 25.30 11.96
C GLU A 151 12.22 23.82 11.58
N TYR A 152 11.53 23.42 10.51
CA TYR A 152 11.50 22.06 9.98
C TYR A 152 11.83 22.06 8.48
N LYS A 153 12.53 21.01 8.03
CA LYS A 153 12.81 20.78 6.62
C LYS A 153 11.78 19.81 6.04
N ILE A 154 10.83 20.33 5.29
CA ILE A 154 9.78 19.54 4.66
C ILE A 154 10.22 19.13 3.26
N CYS A 155 10.27 17.84 2.97
CA CYS A 155 10.45 17.33 1.62
C CYS A 155 9.15 16.78 1.06
N ALA A 156 8.88 17.11 -0.19
CA ALA A 156 7.74 16.61 -0.94
C ALA A 156 8.22 16.09 -2.30
N LYS A 157 7.51 15.11 -2.84
CA LYS A 157 7.77 14.58 -4.18
C LYS A 157 6.57 14.81 -5.10
N ASN A 158 6.84 14.88 -6.41
CA ASN A 158 5.82 14.96 -7.46
C ASN A 158 4.86 16.15 -7.28
N GLY A 159 3.55 15.93 -7.44
CA GLY A 159 2.52 16.98 -7.33
C GLY A 159 2.51 17.73 -6.01
N THR A 160 2.80 17.04 -4.89
CA THR A 160 2.92 17.66 -3.57
C THR A 160 4.14 18.60 -3.50
N GLY A 161 5.19 18.33 -4.25
CA GLY A 161 6.34 19.23 -4.39
C GLY A 161 5.97 20.54 -5.06
N LYS A 162 5.16 20.50 -6.14
CA LYS A 162 4.67 21.71 -6.80
C LYS A 162 3.81 22.55 -5.87
N ALA A 163 2.89 21.92 -5.13
CA ALA A 163 2.08 22.59 -4.12
C ALA A 163 2.93 23.21 -3.00
N LEU A 164 4.02 22.56 -2.58
CA LEU A 164 4.97 23.10 -1.61
C LEU A 164 5.74 24.32 -2.15
N MET A 165 6.04 24.34 -3.45
CA MET A 165 6.68 25.46 -4.14
C MET A 165 5.71 26.65 -4.27
N GLU A 166 4.45 26.40 -4.59
CA GLU A 166 3.38 27.40 -4.62
C GLU A 166 3.01 27.94 -3.22
N ALA A 167 3.22 27.12 -2.18
CA ALA A 167 3.05 27.51 -0.78
C ALA A 167 4.17 28.40 -0.24
N ALA A 168 5.27 28.63 -0.99
CA ALA A 168 6.36 29.46 -0.54
C ALA A 168 5.89 30.90 -0.25
N GLY A 169 6.17 31.37 0.97
CA GLY A 169 5.68 32.65 1.50
C GLY A 169 4.27 32.63 2.07
N LYS A 170 3.59 31.47 2.09
CA LYS A 170 2.20 31.33 2.58
C LYS A 170 2.12 30.31 3.72
N GLN A 171 0.99 30.34 4.44
CA GLN A 171 0.65 29.34 5.41
C GLN A 171 0.05 28.13 4.69
N ALA A 172 0.49 26.92 5.05
CA ALA A 172 -0.02 25.69 4.47
C ALA A 172 -0.30 24.67 5.56
N LYS A 173 -1.42 23.96 5.41
CA LYS A 173 -1.75 22.78 6.19
C LYS A 173 -1.06 21.60 5.52
N VAL A 174 -0.03 21.09 6.18
CA VAL A 174 0.80 20.00 5.67
C VAL A 174 0.46 18.74 6.43
N LYS A 175 0.06 17.70 5.70
CA LYS A 175 -0.01 16.34 6.23
C LYS A 175 1.34 15.69 5.99
N TYR A 176 2.09 15.43 7.05
CA TYR A 176 3.47 14.97 6.98
C TYR A 176 3.71 13.71 7.80
N ARG A 177 4.76 12.99 7.40
CA ARG A 177 5.38 11.93 8.17
C ARG A 177 6.69 12.45 8.76
N PRO A 178 6.95 12.31 10.07
CA PRO A 178 8.25 12.64 10.61
C PRO A 178 9.31 11.70 10.02
N LEU A 179 10.39 12.25 9.51
CA LEU A 179 11.62 11.51 9.21
C LEU A 179 12.58 11.64 10.40
N SER A 180 13.77 11.08 10.29
CA SER A 180 14.81 11.24 11.31
C SER A 180 15.27 12.71 11.43
N GLY A 181 15.24 13.26 12.65
CA GLY A 181 15.66 14.63 12.97
C GLY A 181 14.63 15.69 12.60
N ASP A 182 15.08 16.89 12.21
CA ASP A 182 14.21 18.04 11.86
C ASP A 182 13.62 17.94 10.44
N ARG A 183 13.52 16.72 9.90
CA ARG A 183 13.06 16.47 8.52
C ARG A 183 11.67 15.89 8.55
N LEU A 184 10.79 16.41 7.70
CA LEU A 184 9.42 15.96 7.57
C LEU A 184 9.16 15.60 6.10
N PHE A 185 8.42 14.53 5.85
CA PHE A 185 7.99 14.17 4.50
C PHE A 185 6.53 14.59 4.32
N ALA A 186 6.27 15.61 3.49
CA ALA A 186 4.93 16.04 3.16
C ALA A 186 4.27 15.08 2.18
N VAL A 187 3.16 14.50 2.63
CA VAL A 187 2.28 13.64 1.85
C VAL A 187 1.23 14.49 1.13
N SER A 188 0.71 15.51 1.80
CA SER A 188 -0.22 16.50 1.24
C SER A 188 0.13 17.90 1.73
N VAL A 189 -0.02 18.89 0.85
CA VAL A 189 0.15 20.31 1.14
C VAL A 189 -1.11 21.02 0.65
N GLU A 190 -1.85 21.61 1.57
CA GLU A 190 -2.99 22.46 1.28
C GLU A 190 -2.61 23.89 1.63
N ILE A 191 -2.55 24.76 0.64
CA ILE A 191 -2.26 26.19 0.85
C ILE A 191 -3.47 26.79 1.56
N VAL A 192 -3.26 27.28 2.78
CA VAL A 192 -4.22 28.08 3.53
C VAL A 192 -3.90 29.52 3.16
N GLY A 193 -4.32 29.90 1.95
CA GLY A 193 -4.10 31.21 1.35
C GLY A 193 -5.41 31.80 0.89
#